data_AF-A0A9E2R7V9-F1
#
_entry.id   AF-A0A9E2R7V9-F1
#
_cell.length_a   1.000
_cell.length_b   1.000
_cell.length_c   1.000
_cell.angle_alpha   90.00
_cell.angle_beta   90.00
_cell.angle_gamma   90.00
#
_symmetry.space_group_name_H-M   'P 1'
#
loop_
_entity.id
_entity.type
_entity.pdbx_description
1 polymer ?
#
loop_
_entity_poly.entity_id
_entity_poly.type
_entity_poly.pdbx_seq_one_letter_code
_entity_poly.pdbx_strand_id
1 'polypeptide(L)'
;MSSIVGANRAEVEASIAEFAAARRGVFEPESPDSPEFEKARLTESASGITVIYADNFMEWDEIAAHLSQSLKKAVFSCHIHDSDFWMFLLFVNGEEMLKFNPIPNYFEELNSDERATWLPSAEQVARYVPGVRAERLAPYLVEWPDDELEGKAHPEDSSGFRDWQVTDFQRELGFRFCEPGDPDCYTYRLKMKNRR
;
A
#
# COMPACT_ATOMS: atom_id res chain seq x y z
N MET A 1 1.81 -0.45 -3.90
CA MET A 1 1.79 0.95 -3.40
C MET A 1 2.05 0.92 -1.90
N SER A 2 2.60 1.99 -1.32
CA SER A 2 2.85 2.06 0.12
C SER A 2 2.24 3.29 0.77
N SER A 3 1.67 3.14 1.97
CA SER A 3 1.14 4.25 2.77
C SER A 3 1.93 4.37 4.08
N ILE A 4 2.65 5.48 4.25
CA ILE A 4 3.58 5.73 5.36
C ILE A 4 2.91 6.68 6.37
N VAL A 5 2.60 6.17 7.56
CA VAL A 5 1.85 6.91 8.58
C VAL A 5 2.70 8.02 9.21
N GLY A 6 2.21 9.25 9.14
CA GLY A 6 2.76 10.40 9.85
C GLY A 6 4.20 10.77 9.47
N ALA A 7 4.64 10.38 8.28
CA ALA A 7 5.89 10.85 7.68
C ALA A 7 5.63 12.07 6.79
N ASN A 8 6.67 12.88 6.58
CA ASN A 8 6.63 13.94 5.55
C ASN A 8 7.37 13.51 4.28
N ARG A 9 7.14 14.24 3.19
CA ARG A 9 7.71 13.90 1.88
C ARG A 9 9.23 13.80 1.87
N ALA A 10 9.92 14.77 2.48
CA ALA A 10 11.39 14.81 2.46
C ALA A 10 12.01 13.59 3.17
N GLU A 11 11.42 13.14 4.27
CA GLU A 11 11.83 11.91 4.97
C GLU A 11 11.66 10.66 4.09
N VAL A 12 10.50 10.55 3.44
CA VAL A 12 10.20 9.41 2.55
C VAL A 12 11.13 9.41 1.33
N GLU A 13 11.33 10.57 0.69
CA GLU A 13 12.26 10.71 -0.43
C GLU A 13 13.68 10.28 -0.05
N ALA A 14 14.17 10.75 1.10
CA ALA A 14 15.51 10.41 1.58
C ALA A 14 15.66 8.90 1.84
N SER A 15 14.66 8.26 2.46
CA SER A 15 14.70 6.83 2.71
C SER A 15 14.58 6.00 1.43
N ILE A 16 13.75 6.40 0.45
CA ILE A 16 13.69 5.72 -0.85
C ILE A 16 15.04 5.85 -1.58
N ALA A 17 15.67 7.04 -1.54
CA ALA A 17 16.98 7.26 -2.12
C ALA A 17 18.05 6.37 -1.48
N GLU A 18 18.04 6.23 -0.15
CA GLU A 18 18.93 5.32 0.58
C GLU A 18 18.72 3.87 0.14
N PHE A 19 17.46 3.41 0.10
CA PHE A 19 17.10 2.06 -0.33
C PHE A 19 17.57 1.75 -1.76
N ALA A 20 17.36 2.69 -2.68
CA ALA A 20 17.79 2.58 -4.07
C ALA A 20 19.32 2.56 -4.18
N ALA A 21 20.02 3.45 -3.48
CA ALA A 21 21.48 3.52 -3.47
C ALA A 21 22.10 2.21 -2.96
N ALA A 22 21.55 1.62 -1.89
CA ALA A 22 21.99 0.33 -1.35
C ALA A 22 21.86 -0.82 -2.37
N ARG A 23 20.96 -0.67 -3.36
CA ARG A 23 20.72 -1.62 -4.46
C ARG A 23 21.37 -1.17 -5.78
N ARG A 24 22.25 -0.17 -5.74
CA ARG A 24 22.89 0.44 -6.92
C ARG A 24 21.88 0.96 -7.94
N GLY A 25 20.67 1.26 -7.48
CA GLY A 25 19.57 1.85 -8.23
C GLY A 25 19.62 3.37 -8.20
N VAL A 26 18.52 3.98 -8.68
CA VAL A 26 18.33 5.43 -8.72
C VAL A 26 16.94 5.80 -8.21
N PHE A 27 16.87 6.93 -7.50
CA PHE A 27 15.65 7.63 -7.15
C PHE A 27 15.87 9.12 -7.36
N GLU A 28 15.22 9.69 -8.37
CA GLU A 28 15.39 11.09 -8.75
C GLU A 28 14.10 11.63 -9.37
N PRO A 29 13.87 12.96 -9.37
CA PRO A 29 12.74 13.55 -10.08
C PRO A 29 12.71 13.10 -11.55
N GLU A 30 11.54 12.70 -12.02
CA GLU A 30 11.38 12.17 -13.39
C GLU A 30 11.16 13.28 -14.41
N SER A 31 11.60 13.05 -15.66
CA SER A 31 11.26 13.93 -16.77
C SER A 31 9.77 13.78 -17.15
N PRO A 32 9.07 14.85 -17.55
CA PRO A 32 7.68 14.76 -18.02
C PRO A 32 7.47 13.74 -19.15
N ASP A 33 8.50 13.54 -19.99
CA ASP A 33 8.44 12.74 -21.22
C ASP A 33 8.50 11.22 -21.00
N SER A 34 8.82 10.74 -19.80
CA SER A 34 8.87 9.31 -19.51
C SER A 34 7.46 8.69 -19.55
N PRO A 35 7.29 7.42 -19.95
CA PRO A 35 5.97 6.77 -19.92
C PRO A 35 5.42 6.65 -18.49
N GLU A 36 4.10 6.83 -18.30
CA GLU A 36 3.46 6.81 -16.97
C GLU A 36 3.72 5.53 -16.18
N PHE A 37 3.73 4.36 -16.85
CA PHE A 37 3.99 3.07 -16.22
C PHE A 37 5.41 2.92 -15.66
N GLU A 38 6.36 3.78 -16.04
CA GLU A 38 7.72 3.80 -15.49
C GLU A 38 7.87 4.76 -14.29
N LYS A 39 6.83 5.53 -13.96
CA LYS A 39 6.90 6.59 -12.95
C LYS A 39 6.45 6.08 -11.59
N ALA A 40 7.31 6.28 -10.59
CA ALA A 40 6.87 6.29 -9.22
C ALA A 40 6.22 7.65 -8.89
N ARG A 41 5.22 7.66 -8.02
CA ARG A 41 4.48 8.87 -7.63
C ARG A 41 4.36 8.96 -6.12
N LEU A 42 4.55 10.15 -5.57
CA LEU A 42 4.31 10.47 -4.17
C LEU A 42 3.19 11.48 -4.07
N THR A 43 2.31 11.32 -3.09
CA THR A 43 1.33 12.35 -2.71
C THR A 43 1.20 12.48 -1.20
N GLU A 44 0.96 13.72 -0.77
CA GLU A 44 0.84 14.09 0.64
C GLU A 44 -0.64 14.07 1.07
N SER A 45 -0.87 13.68 2.31
CA SER A 45 -2.20 13.61 2.92
C SER A 45 -2.10 13.91 4.42
N ALA A 46 -3.23 14.09 5.09
CA ALA A 46 -3.25 14.33 6.53
C ALA A 46 -2.66 13.14 7.34
N SER A 47 -2.82 11.91 6.84
CA SER A 47 -2.29 10.70 7.49
C SER A 47 -0.82 10.43 7.17
N GLY A 48 -0.22 11.11 6.19
CA GLY A 48 1.17 10.92 5.78
C GLY A 48 1.34 10.86 4.26
N ILE A 49 2.24 9.98 3.79
CA ILE A 49 2.63 9.88 2.38
C ILE A 49 2.12 8.59 1.76
N THR A 50 1.56 8.68 0.55
CA THR A 50 1.34 7.53 -0.33
C THR A 50 2.43 7.49 -1.40
N VAL A 51 3.02 6.31 -1.63
CA VAL A 51 3.94 6.00 -2.71
C VAL A 51 3.28 5.01 -3.66
N ILE A 52 3.13 5.39 -4.92
CA ILE A 52 2.73 4.48 -5.99
C ILE A 52 3.99 4.13 -6.76
N TYR A 53 4.25 2.83 -6.92
CA TYR A 53 5.43 2.35 -7.65
C TYR A 53 5.12 2.26 -9.15
N ALA A 54 6.18 2.24 -9.95
CA ALA A 54 6.08 1.89 -11.37
C ALA A 54 5.56 0.46 -11.54
N ASP A 55 4.91 0.16 -12.66
CA ASP A 55 4.18 -1.10 -12.88
C ASP A 55 5.07 -2.34 -12.75
N ASN A 56 6.36 -2.23 -13.10
CA ASN A 56 7.32 -3.32 -13.06
C ASN A 56 8.25 -3.30 -11.84
N PHE A 57 7.98 -2.44 -10.87
CA PHE A 57 8.73 -2.44 -9.61
C PHE A 57 8.34 -3.68 -8.82
N MET A 58 9.28 -4.55 -8.46
CA MET A 58 8.98 -5.84 -7.82
C MET A 58 9.33 -5.84 -6.33
N GLU A 59 10.10 -4.86 -5.87
CA GLU A 59 10.63 -4.78 -4.51
C GLU A 59 9.72 -3.99 -3.54
N TRP A 60 8.41 -3.97 -3.79
CA TRP A 60 7.44 -3.15 -3.05
C TRP A 60 7.38 -3.50 -1.57
N ASP A 61 7.47 -4.77 -1.20
CA ASP A 61 7.45 -5.21 0.20
C ASP A 61 8.79 -4.89 0.89
N GLU A 62 9.93 -5.11 0.21
CA GLU A 62 11.23 -4.80 0.80
C GLU A 62 11.43 -3.30 1.03
N ILE A 63 10.94 -2.46 0.12
CA ILE A 63 11.03 -1.01 0.32
C ILE A 63 10.05 -0.54 1.40
N ALA A 64 8.87 -1.15 1.53
CA ALA A 64 7.92 -0.83 2.61
C ALA A 64 8.50 -1.19 3.98
N ALA A 65 9.10 -2.38 4.12
CA ALA A 65 9.80 -2.79 5.34
C ALA A 65 10.97 -1.84 5.65
N HIS A 66 11.78 -1.47 4.65
CA HIS A 66 12.86 -0.51 4.83
C HIS A 66 12.35 0.85 5.30
N LEU A 67 11.31 1.40 4.65
CA LEU A 67 10.68 2.67 5.02
C LEU A 67 10.19 2.64 6.47
N SER A 68 9.56 1.52 6.87
CA SER A 68 9.11 1.36 8.25
C SER A 68 10.28 1.36 9.23
N GLN A 69 11.37 0.68 8.90
CA GLN A 69 12.56 0.56 9.74
C GLN A 69 13.33 1.89 9.87
N SER A 70 13.54 2.61 8.76
CA SER A 70 14.33 3.84 8.72
C SER A 70 13.58 5.00 9.35
N LEU A 71 12.28 5.13 9.06
CA LEU A 71 11.44 6.23 9.52
C LEU A 71 10.84 5.99 10.91
N LYS A 72 10.91 4.76 11.42
CA LYS A 72 10.25 4.34 12.68
C LYS A 72 8.74 4.61 12.64
N LYS A 73 8.12 4.32 11.50
CA LYS A 73 6.69 4.51 11.23
C LYS A 73 6.02 3.20 10.81
N ALA A 74 4.71 3.14 10.97
CA ALA A 74 3.91 2.10 10.36
C ALA A 74 3.82 2.34 8.84
N VAL A 75 4.01 1.28 8.05
CA VAL A 75 3.93 1.33 6.58
C VAL A 75 3.06 0.19 6.07
N PHE A 76 1.97 0.53 5.39
CA PHE A 76 1.18 -0.43 4.64
C PHE A 76 1.83 -0.63 3.27
N SER A 77 2.13 -1.86 2.88
CA SER A 77 2.43 -2.27 1.52
C SER A 77 1.17 -2.88 0.94
N CYS A 78 0.48 -2.17 0.04
CA CYS A 78 -0.75 -2.65 -0.59
C CYS A 78 -0.49 -3.07 -2.04
N HIS A 79 -1.14 -4.15 -2.48
CA HIS A 79 -0.98 -4.73 -3.80
C HIS A 79 -2.34 -5.13 -4.38
N ILE A 80 -2.53 -4.88 -5.67
CA ILE A 80 -3.61 -5.45 -6.48
C ILE A 80 -3.03 -6.68 -7.17
N HIS A 81 -3.61 -7.84 -6.92
CA HIS A 81 -3.15 -9.11 -7.48
C HIS A 81 -3.96 -9.44 -8.72
N ASP A 82 -3.31 -9.43 -9.89
CA ASP A 82 -3.86 -9.81 -11.20
C ASP A 82 -5.23 -9.19 -11.58
N SER A 83 -5.58 -8.05 -10.96
CA SER A 83 -6.91 -7.41 -11.04
C SER A 83 -8.07 -8.24 -10.45
N ASP A 84 -7.76 -9.29 -9.67
CA ASP A 84 -8.73 -10.15 -9.01
C ASP A 84 -9.10 -9.60 -7.62
N PHE A 85 -8.09 -9.34 -6.80
CA PHE A 85 -8.27 -8.89 -5.41
C PHE A 85 -7.16 -7.93 -4.99
N TRP A 86 -7.27 -7.39 -3.78
CA TRP A 86 -6.24 -6.57 -3.17
C TRP A 86 -5.80 -7.15 -1.84
N MET A 87 -4.57 -6.87 -1.45
CA MET A 87 -4.01 -7.31 -0.18
C MET A 87 -3.11 -6.25 0.41
N PHE A 88 -2.77 -6.38 1.69
CA PHE A 88 -1.70 -5.59 2.27
C PHE A 88 -0.84 -6.39 3.25
N LEU A 89 0.40 -5.95 3.40
CA LEU A 89 1.28 -6.23 4.55
C LEU A 89 1.50 -4.92 5.33
N LEU A 90 1.39 -4.96 6.64
CA LEU A 90 1.68 -3.83 7.51
C LEU A 90 3.02 -4.06 8.20
N PHE A 91 3.97 -3.15 7.97
CA PHE A 91 5.28 -3.17 8.62
C PHE A 91 5.36 -2.15 9.75
N VAL A 92 5.99 -2.54 10.86
CA VAL A 92 6.36 -1.63 11.97
C VAL A 92 7.80 -1.92 12.37
N ASN A 93 8.64 -0.87 12.35
CA ASN A 93 10.09 -0.99 12.55
C ASN A 93 10.78 -1.99 11.60
N GLY A 94 10.19 -2.25 10.43
CA GLY A 94 10.68 -3.22 9.45
C GLY A 94 10.23 -4.65 9.64
N GLU A 95 9.41 -4.94 10.66
CA GLU A 95 8.82 -6.26 10.89
C GLU A 95 7.37 -6.30 10.40
N GLU A 96 6.96 -7.39 9.77
CA GLU A 96 5.57 -7.64 9.39
C GLU A 96 4.72 -7.85 10.64
N MET A 97 3.72 -7.01 10.84
CA MET A 97 2.84 -7.03 12.02
C MET A 97 1.46 -7.59 11.72
N LEU A 98 0.90 -7.24 10.57
CA LEU A 98 -0.41 -7.67 10.11
C LEU A 98 -0.35 -7.91 8.61
N LYS A 99 -1.22 -8.77 8.12
CA LYS A 99 -1.44 -9.00 6.71
C LYS A 99 -2.92 -9.18 6.45
N PHE A 100 -3.39 -8.75 5.29
CA PHE A 100 -4.77 -8.92 4.86
C PHE A 100 -4.82 -9.48 3.46
N ASN A 101 -5.67 -10.47 3.25
CA ASN A 101 -6.07 -10.96 1.94
C ASN A 101 -7.56 -11.33 2.01
N PRO A 102 -8.46 -10.74 1.20
CA PRO A 102 -9.87 -11.08 1.20
C PRO A 102 -10.13 -12.48 0.64
N ILE A 103 -9.17 -13.10 -0.06
CA ILE A 103 -9.23 -14.47 -0.56
C ILE A 103 -7.99 -15.25 -0.05
N PRO A 104 -7.89 -15.56 1.26
CA PRO A 104 -6.71 -16.20 1.85
C PRO A 104 -6.31 -17.52 1.19
N ASN A 105 -7.29 -18.25 0.65
CA ASN A 105 -7.10 -19.55 0.01
C ASN A 105 -6.71 -19.47 -1.48
N TYR A 106 -6.44 -18.28 -2.02
CA TYR A 106 -6.16 -18.09 -3.45
C TYR A 106 -4.93 -18.89 -3.93
N PHE A 107 -3.87 -18.94 -3.12
CA PHE A 107 -2.63 -19.63 -3.49
C PHE A 107 -2.60 -21.10 -3.07
N GLU A 108 -3.17 -21.41 -1.92
CA GLU A 108 -3.23 -22.75 -1.35
C GLU A 108 -4.38 -22.86 -0.36
N GLU A 109 -4.86 -24.08 -0.10
CA GLU A 109 -5.86 -24.31 0.94
C GLU A 109 -5.23 -24.11 2.32
N LEU A 110 -5.72 -23.11 3.07
CA LEU A 110 -5.29 -22.84 4.44
C LEU A 110 -6.22 -23.48 5.46
N ASN A 111 -5.66 -23.87 6.60
CA ASN A 111 -6.47 -24.23 7.76
C ASN A 111 -7.04 -22.97 8.46
N SER A 112 -7.95 -23.15 9.43
CA SER A 112 -8.64 -22.04 10.10
C SER A 112 -7.68 -21.06 10.80
N ASP A 113 -6.60 -21.56 11.40
CA ASP A 113 -5.67 -20.74 12.18
C ASP A 113 -4.77 -19.92 11.25
N GLU A 114 -4.31 -20.52 10.16
CA GLU A 114 -3.54 -19.83 9.12
C GLU A 114 -4.38 -18.78 8.40
N ARG A 115 -5.63 -19.13 8.04
CA ARG A 115 -6.60 -18.22 7.42
C ARG A 115 -6.89 -17.00 8.31
N ALA A 116 -7.05 -17.20 9.62
CA ALA A 116 -7.25 -16.10 10.56
C ALA A 116 -6.07 -15.11 10.62
N THR A 117 -4.85 -15.54 10.27
CA THR A 117 -3.69 -14.63 10.19
C THR A 117 -3.77 -13.62 9.04
N TRP A 118 -4.62 -13.87 8.03
CA TRP A 118 -4.87 -13.00 6.88
C TRP A 118 -6.09 -12.09 7.05
N LEU A 119 -6.75 -12.11 8.21
CA LEU A 119 -7.99 -11.37 8.46
C LEU A 119 -7.89 -10.60 9.79
N PRO A 120 -7.10 -9.52 9.84
CA PRO A 120 -6.93 -8.74 11.05
C PRO A 120 -8.23 -8.01 11.38
N SER A 121 -8.53 -7.87 12.66
CA SER A 121 -9.61 -7.01 13.12
C SER A 121 -9.34 -5.54 12.78
N ALA A 122 -10.40 -4.76 12.61
CA ALA A 122 -10.28 -3.34 12.36
C ALA A 122 -9.57 -2.59 13.52
N GLU A 123 -9.73 -3.06 14.76
CA GLU A 123 -9.01 -2.53 15.93
C GLU A 123 -7.51 -2.86 15.90
N GLN A 124 -7.14 -3.99 15.29
CA GLN A 124 -5.73 -4.29 15.02
C GLN A 124 -5.13 -3.32 14.01
N VAL A 125 -5.87 -2.93 12.98
CA VAL A 125 -5.38 -1.98 11.97
C VAL A 125 -5.40 -0.54 12.48
N ALA A 126 -6.53 -0.08 13.03
CA ALA A 126 -6.74 1.31 13.43
C ALA A 126 -5.74 1.81 14.49
N ARG A 127 -5.21 0.93 15.36
CA ARG A 127 -4.21 1.32 16.37
C ARG A 127 -2.93 1.92 15.78
N TYR A 128 -2.63 1.63 14.51
CA TYR A 128 -1.42 2.09 13.83
C TYR A 128 -1.61 3.40 13.08
N VAL A 129 -2.85 3.90 12.95
CA VAL A 129 -3.15 5.14 12.20
C VAL A 129 -3.93 6.10 13.10
N PRO A 130 -3.29 7.19 13.60
CA PRO A 130 -3.95 8.14 14.48
C PRO A 130 -5.24 8.72 13.88
N GLY A 131 -6.32 8.74 14.67
CA GLY A 131 -7.59 9.34 14.28
C GLY A 131 -8.50 8.46 13.42
N VAL A 132 -8.03 7.28 12.98
CA VAL A 132 -8.86 6.33 12.22
C VAL A 132 -9.78 5.56 13.15
N ARG A 133 -11.02 5.39 12.71
CA ARG A 133 -12.06 4.65 13.44
C ARG A 133 -12.14 3.21 12.95
N ALA A 134 -12.00 2.25 13.86
CA ALA A 134 -12.08 0.82 13.53
C ALA A 134 -13.40 0.47 12.83
N GLU A 135 -14.53 1.01 13.28
CA GLU A 135 -15.84 0.74 12.68
C GLU A 135 -15.93 1.12 11.19
N ARG A 136 -15.13 2.10 10.75
CA ARG A 136 -15.06 2.50 9.33
C ARG A 136 -14.21 1.56 8.50
N LEU A 137 -13.20 0.92 9.10
CA LEU A 137 -12.35 -0.05 8.41
C LEU A 137 -12.98 -1.44 8.33
N ALA A 138 -13.81 -1.81 9.30
CA ALA A 138 -14.36 -3.16 9.42
C ALA A 138 -15.03 -3.68 8.12
N PRO A 139 -15.80 -2.88 7.35
CA PRO A 139 -16.41 -3.35 6.11
C PRO A 139 -15.43 -3.68 4.97
N TYR A 140 -14.18 -3.18 5.02
CA TYR A 140 -13.15 -3.53 4.04
C TYR A 140 -12.36 -4.79 4.41
N LEU A 141 -12.25 -5.07 5.72
CA LEU A 141 -11.44 -6.16 6.27
C LEU A 141 -12.26 -7.43 6.42
N VAL A 142 -12.97 -7.79 5.35
CA VAL A 142 -13.82 -8.97 5.29
C VAL A 142 -13.27 -9.95 4.27
N GLU A 143 -13.45 -11.23 4.56
CA GLU A 143 -13.23 -12.28 3.58
C GLU A 143 -14.31 -12.24 2.49
N TRP A 144 -13.89 -12.39 1.24
CA TRP A 144 -14.79 -12.49 0.11
C TRP A 144 -15.16 -13.95 -0.11
N PRO A 145 -16.45 -14.26 -0.31
CA PRO A 145 -16.87 -15.59 -0.69
C PRO A 145 -16.35 -15.94 -2.10
N ASP A 146 -16.38 -17.23 -2.45
CA ASP A 146 -16.03 -17.71 -3.80
C ASP A 146 -16.98 -17.14 -4.88
N ASP A 147 -18.21 -16.78 -4.49
CA ASP A 147 -19.17 -16.06 -5.32
C ASP A 147 -18.91 -14.54 -5.27
N GLU A 148 -19.28 -13.81 -6.33
CA GLU A 148 -19.09 -12.35 -6.35
C GLU A 148 -19.86 -11.66 -5.21
N LEU A 149 -19.13 -10.91 -4.37
CA LEU A 149 -19.71 -10.08 -3.34
C LEU A 149 -20.26 -8.79 -3.99
N GLU A 150 -21.59 -8.69 -4.08
CA GLU A 150 -22.23 -7.50 -4.65
C GLU A 150 -22.12 -6.28 -3.71
N GLY A 151 -22.08 -5.09 -4.31
CA GLY A 151 -22.10 -3.83 -3.58
C GLY A 151 -20.71 -3.27 -3.26
N LYS A 152 -20.64 -2.51 -2.16
CA LYS A 152 -19.48 -1.71 -1.72
C LYS A 152 -19.31 -1.85 -0.21
N ALA A 153 -18.10 -1.63 0.30
CA ALA A 153 -17.84 -1.61 1.73
C ALA A 153 -18.61 -0.46 2.41
N HIS A 154 -18.61 0.72 1.77
CA HIS A 154 -19.52 1.82 2.10
C HIS A 154 -20.23 2.38 0.85
N PRO A 155 -21.46 2.93 0.97
CA PRO A 155 -22.21 3.45 -0.18
C PRO A 155 -21.49 4.55 -0.98
N GLU A 156 -20.65 5.34 -0.31
CA GLU A 156 -19.86 6.44 -0.88
C GLU A 156 -18.58 5.99 -1.59
N ASP A 157 -18.19 4.72 -1.48
CA ASP A 157 -16.98 4.20 -2.11
C ASP A 157 -17.05 4.34 -3.63
N SER A 158 -15.90 4.52 -4.28
CA SER A 158 -15.83 4.46 -5.75
C SER A 158 -15.93 3.02 -6.24
N SER A 159 -15.27 2.09 -5.56
CA SER A 159 -15.12 0.70 -5.96
C SER A 159 -16.07 -0.22 -5.20
N GLY A 160 -16.48 -1.31 -5.85
CA GLY A 160 -17.13 -2.43 -5.18
C GLY A 160 -16.14 -3.34 -4.46
N PHE A 161 -16.58 -4.53 -4.07
CA PHE A 161 -15.69 -5.59 -3.57
C PHE A 161 -14.87 -6.20 -4.72
N ARG A 162 -13.86 -5.45 -5.17
CA ARG A 162 -12.89 -5.82 -6.20
C ARG A 162 -11.54 -5.19 -5.90
N ASP A 163 -10.51 -5.57 -6.65
CA ASP A 163 -9.14 -5.05 -6.58
C ASP A 163 -8.99 -3.55 -6.23
N TRP A 164 -9.69 -2.66 -6.91
CA TRP A 164 -9.55 -1.20 -6.70
C TRP A 164 -10.13 -0.68 -5.38
N GLN A 165 -10.81 -1.52 -4.59
CA GLN A 165 -11.27 -1.20 -3.23
C GLN A 165 -10.11 -0.77 -2.31
N VAL A 166 -8.88 -1.19 -2.60
CA VAL A 166 -7.69 -0.72 -1.87
C VAL A 166 -7.58 0.81 -1.79
N THR A 167 -8.03 1.53 -2.81
CA THR A 167 -7.97 3.01 -2.84
C THR A 167 -9.02 3.63 -1.91
N ASP A 168 -10.20 3.02 -1.81
CA ASP A 168 -11.25 3.39 -0.86
C ASP A 168 -10.80 3.11 0.58
N PHE A 169 -10.20 1.94 0.82
CA PHE A 169 -9.62 1.59 2.12
C PHE A 169 -8.50 2.58 2.53
N GLN A 170 -7.60 2.93 1.62
CA GLN A 170 -6.56 3.94 1.87
C GLN A 170 -7.16 5.32 2.21
N ARG A 171 -8.25 5.70 1.54
CA ARG A 171 -8.97 6.95 1.85
C ARG A 171 -9.53 6.93 3.25
N GLU A 172 -10.10 5.81 3.71
CA GLU A 172 -10.58 5.67 5.09
C GLU A 172 -9.45 5.65 6.14
N LEU A 173 -8.25 5.21 5.76
CA LEU A 173 -7.04 5.41 6.54
C LEU A 173 -6.53 6.88 6.53
N GLY A 174 -7.18 7.76 5.76
CA GLY A 174 -6.84 9.17 5.60
C GLY A 174 -5.70 9.45 4.62
N PHE A 175 -5.34 8.46 3.80
CA PHE A 175 -4.38 8.63 2.70
C PHE A 175 -5.08 9.06 1.41
N ARG A 176 -4.30 9.62 0.49
CA ARG A 176 -4.75 9.97 -0.84
C ARG A 176 -4.09 9.06 -1.87
N PHE A 177 -4.89 8.57 -2.82
CA PHE A 177 -4.38 7.94 -4.03
C PHE A 177 -4.08 9.03 -5.07
N CYS A 178 -3.00 8.87 -5.80
CA CYS A 178 -2.55 9.79 -6.84
C CYS A 178 -2.79 9.18 -8.21
N GLU A 179 -3.57 9.85 -9.07
CA GLU A 179 -3.75 9.42 -10.46
C GLU A 179 -2.66 10.01 -11.38
N PRO A 180 -2.40 9.41 -12.55
CA PRO A 180 -1.52 10.02 -13.55
C PRO A 180 -2.04 11.41 -13.95
N GLY A 181 -1.15 12.41 -13.96
CA GLY A 181 -1.49 13.80 -14.29
C GLY A 181 -2.08 14.64 -13.16
N ASP A 182 -2.23 14.07 -11.96
CA ASP A 182 -2.63 14.81 -10.76
C ASP A 182 -1.58 15.88 -10.40
N PRO A 183 -1.96 17.17 -10.33
CA PRO A 183 -1.03 18.28 -10.11
C PRO A 183 -0.40 18.27 -8.71
N ASP A 184 -1.01 17.59 -7.75
CA ASP A 184 -0.55 17.50 -6.36
C ASP A 184 0.28 16.23 -6.11
N CYS A 185 0.86 15.69 -7.18
CA CYS A 185 1.71 14.52 -7.15
C CYS A 185 3.10 14.81 -7.66
N TYR A 186 4.07 14.23 -6.97
CA TYR A 186 5.47 14.32 -7.32
C TYR A 186 5.88 13.04 -8.04
N THR A 187 6.45 13.16 -9.23
CA THR A 187 6.85 12.04 -10.08
C THR A 187 8.36 11.80 -10.02
N TYR A 188 8.74 10.53 -9.91
CA TYR A 188 10.12 10.10 -9.76
C TYR A 188 10.43 8.90 -10.63
N ARG A 189 11.68 8.85 -11.04
CA ARG A 189 12.30 7.67 -11.61
C ARG A 189 12.79 6.81 -10.46
N LEU A 190 12.18 5.65 -10.25
CA LEU A 190 12.64 4.66 -9.27
C LEU A 190 13.03 3.38 -10.01
N LYS A 191 14.33 3.09 -10.06
CA LYS A 191 14.84 1.86 -10.71
C LYS A 191 15.85 1.17 -9.83
N MET A 192 15.66 -0.12 -9.58
CA MET A 192 16.68 -0.98 -8.99
C MET A 192 17.58 -1.53 -10.08
N LYS A 193 18.86 -1.75 -9.77
CA LYS A 193 19.74 -2.47 -10.69
C LYS A 193 19.47 -3.95 -10.46
N ASN A 194 18.93 -4.65 -11.47
CA ASN A 194 18.61 -6.08 -11.37
C ASN A 194 19.70 -6.84 -10.62
N ARG A 195 19.30 -7.58 -9.58
CA ARG A 195 20.15 -8.60 -8.97
C ARG A 195 20.46 -9.63 -10.07
N ARG A 196 21.66 -9.53 -10.66
CA ARG A 196 22.21 -10.58 -11.52
C ARG A 196 22.64 -11.77 -10.68
#